data_AF-A0A965NV19-F1
#
_entry.id   AF-A0A965NV19-F1
#
_cell.length_a   1.000
_cell.length_b   1.000
_cell.length_c   1.000
_cell.angle_alpha   90.00
_cell.angle_beta   90.00
_cell.angle_gamma   90.00
#
_symmetry.space_group_name_H-M   'P 1'
#
loop_
_entity.id
_entity.type
_entity.pdbx_description
1 polymer ?
#
loop_
_entity_poly.entity_id
_entity_poly.type
_entity_poly.pdbx_seq_one_letter_code
_entity_poly.pdbx_strand_id
1 'polypeptide(L)'
;IVLDLPTAFYVSAVEIEGSKVIGQFPLSDEVGADNFGLVFDLDNPLASCVNDALASLKESGKLAEIENEWLSGYTGAPVISLD
;
A
#
# COMPACT_ATOMS: atom_id res chain seq x y z
N ILE A 1 -13.67 7.89 -10.67
CA ILE A 1 -12.76 6.81 -11.14
C ILE A 1 -12.36 6.03 -9.90
N VAL A 2 -12.33 4.70 -9.96
CA VAL A 2 -11.78 3.86 -8.89
C VAL A 2 -10.40 3.41 -9.35
N LEU A 3 -9.41 3.61 -8.50
CA LEU A 3 -8.00 3.34 -8.76
C LEU A 3 -7.40 2.70 -7.52
N ASP A 4 -6.30 1.97 -7.70
CA ASP A 4 -5.44 1.62 -6.58
C ASP A 4 -4.89 2.89 -5.91
N LEU A 5 -4.64 2.83 -4.60
CA LEU A 5 -4.37 3.99 -3.75
C LEU A 5 -3.15 4.81 -4.23
N PRO A 6 -1.98 4.20 -4.54
CA PRO A 6 -0.84 4.92 -5.10
C PRO A 6 -1.14 5.56 -6.46
N THR A 7 -1.95 4.90 -7.29
CA THR A 7 -2.36 5.44 -8.59
C THR A 7 -3.28 6.65 -8.41
N ALA A 8 -4.23 6.58 -7.49
CA ALA A 8 -5.11 7.69 -7.15
C ALA A 8 -4.32 8.92 -6.68
N PHE A 9 -3.24 8.71 -5.90
CA PHE A 9 -2.32 9.78 -5.52
C PHE A 9 -1.65 10.43 -6.72
N TYR A 10 -1.01 9.63 -7.58
CA TYR A 10 -0.29 10.16 -8.74
C TYR A 10 -1.21 10.92 -9.70
N VAL A 11 -2.40 10.36 -9.98
CA VAL A 11 -3.42 11.00 -10.81
C VAL A 11 -3.82 12.36 -10.22
N SER A 12 -4.05 12.42 -8.90
CA SER A 12 -4.50 13.65 -8.25
C SER A 12 -3.42 14.71 -8.08
N ALA A 13 -2.17 14.30 -7.88
CA ALA A 13 -1.07 15.22 -7.63
C ALA A 13 -0.37 15.69 -8.91
N VAL A 14 -0.40 14.90 -9.99
CA VAL A 14 0.44 15.12 -11.17
C VAL A 14 -0.33 15.12 -12.49
N GLU A 15 -1.27 14.19 -12.69
CA GLU A 15 -1.85 13.99 -14.03
C GLU A 15 -3.10 14.85 -14.31
N ILE A 16 -3.97 15.04 -13.31
CA ILE A 16 -5.26 15.73 -13.49
C ILE A 16 -5.37 16.88 -12.49
N GLU A 17 -5.13 18.09 -13.00
CA GLU A 17 -5.25 19.33 -12.24
C GLU A 17 -6.65 19.50 -11.63
N GLY A 18 -6.71 19.88 -10.35
CA GLY A 18 -7.95 20.10 -9.62
C GLY A 18 -8.70 18.84 -9.18
N SER A 19 -8.17 17.64 -9.46
CA SER A 19 -8.75 16.39 -8.96
C SER A 19 -8.33 16.10 -7.50
N LYS A 20 -9.10 15.25 -6.81
CA LYS A 20 -8.88 14.91 -5.39
C LYS A 20 -9.32 13.48 -5.08
N VAL A 21 -8.58 12.82 -4.20
CA VAL A 21 -9.01 11.56 -3.57
C VAL A 21 -10.04 11.86 -2.48
N ILE A 22 -11.27 11.36 -2.64
CA ILE A 22 -12.41 11.68 -1.76
C ILE A 22 -12.80 10.53 -0.81
N GLY A 23 -12.21 9.35 -0.98
CA GLY A 23 -12.43 8.21 -0.09
C GLY A 23 -11.66 6.98 -0.54
N GLN A 24 -11.61 5.99 0.34
CA GLN A 24 -10.98 4.69 0.11
C GLN A 24 -11.89 3.58 0.64
N PHE A 25 -11.83 2.39 0.07
CA PHE A 25 -12.58 1.24 0.57
C PHE A 25 -11.76 0.49 1.61
N PRO A 26 -12.38 -0.18 2.60
CA PRO A 26 -11.65 -1.06 3.50
C PRO A 26 -11.00 -2.18 2.70
N LEU A 27 -9.84 -2.64 3.16
CA LEU A 27 -9.30 -3.92 2.72
C LEU A 27 -10.31 -5.00 3.16
N SER A 28 -10.94 -5.69 2.21
CA SER A 28 -11.83 -6.79 2.53
C SER A 28 -11.07 -8.11 2.42
N ASP A 29 -11.26 -8.99 3.40
CA ASP A 29 -10.72 -10.35 3.35
C ASP A 29 -11.36 -11.18 2.20
N GLU A 30 -12.47 -10.71 1.64
CA GLU A 30 -13.23 -11.38 0.57
C GLU A 30 -12.61 -11.17 -0.83
N VAL A 31 -11.92 -10.05 -1.04
CA VAL A 31 -11.16 -9.78 -2.27
C VAL A 31 -9.70 -9.72 -1.85
N GLY A 32 -8.99 -10.83 -2.01
CA GLY A 32 -7.60 -10.96 -1.56
C GLY A 32 -6.79 -9.71 -1.94
N ALA A 33 -6.24 -9.03 -0.93
CA ALA A 33 -5.50 -7.80 -1.14
C ALA A 33 -4.33 -8.05 -2.11
N ASP A 34 -4.09 -7.08 -3.00
CA ASP A 34 -2.87 -7.09 -3.79
C ASP A 34 -1.67 -7.00 -2.85
N ASN A 35 -0.71 -7.92 -3.04
CA ASN A 35 0.48 -7.99 -2.21
C ASN A 35 1.66 -7.38 -2.96
N PHE A 36 2.33 -6.42 -2.32
CA PHE A 36 3.63 -5.93 -2.80
C PHE A 36 4.75 -6.93 -2.46
N GLY A 37 5.71 -7.03 -3.37
CA GLY A 37 6.91 -7.85 -3.20
C GLY A 37 8.15 -7.13 -3.72
N LEU A 38 9.30 -7.46 -3.14
CA LEU A 38 10.60 -7.03 -3.66
C LEU A 38 11.02 -7.99 -4.78
N VAL A 39 11.39 -7.42 -5.93
CA VAL A 39 11.80 -8.17 -7.13
C VAL A 39 13.30 -8.41 -7.13
N PHE A 40 13.68 -9.62 -7.49
CA PHE A 40 15.07 -10.05 -7.66
C PHE A 40 15.23 -10.81 -8.97
N ASP A 41 16.46 -10.86 -9.48
CA ASP A 41 16.82 -11.84 -10.51
C ASP A 41 16.58 -13.27 -10.00
N LEU A 42 16.29 -14.18 -10.93
CA LEU A 42 16.16 -15.60 -10.61
C LEU A 42 17.46 -16.09 -9.95
N ASP A 43 17.32 -16.89 -8.90
CA ASP A 43 18.41 -17.46 -8.09
C ASP A 43 19.28 -16.44 -7.33
N ASN A 44 18.82 -15.19 -7.15
CA ASN A 44 19.54 -14.24 -6.31
C ASN A 44 19.55 -14.70 -4.83
N PRO A 45 20.74 -14.93 -4.23
CA PRO A 45 20.85 -15.47 -2.86
C PRO A 45 20.33 -14.51 -1.78
N LEU A 46 20.18 -13.21 -2.11
CA LEU A 46 19.67 -12.21 -1.17
C LEU A 46 18.16 -12.33 -0.94
N ALA A 47 17.41 -13.00 -1.82
CA ALA A 47 15.96 -13.12 -1.68
C ALA A 47 15.55 -13.74 -0.33
N SER A 48 16.27 -14.78 0.13
CA SER A 48 16.02 -15.39 1.44
C SER A 48 16.28 -14.41 2.58
N CYS A 49 17.42 -13.71 2.54
CA CYS A 49 17.80 -12.77 3.59
C CYS A 49 16.80 -11.60 3.69
N VAL A 50 16.30 -11.12 2.55
CA VAL A 50 15.30 -10.06 2.51
C VAL A 50 13.94 -10.56 3.02
N ASN A 51 13.56 -11.80 2.74
CA ASN A 51 12.36 -12.39 3.33
C ASN A 51 12.44 -12.46 4.85
N ASP A 52 13.58 -12.84 5.42
CA ASP A 52 13.80 -12.88 6.88
C ASP A 52 13.71 -11.47 7.50
N ALA A 53 14.28 -10.47 6.83
CA ALA A 53 14.19 -9.07 7.25
C ALA A 53 12.74 -8.56 7.20
N LEU A 54 12.00 -8.85 6.13
CA LEU A 54 10.59 -8.49 6.00
C LEU A 54 9.72 -9.18 7.06
N ALA A 55 9.98 -10.45 7.37
CA ALA A 55 9.32 -11.17 8.45
C ALA A 55 9.58 -10.48 9.80
N SER A 56 10.83 -10.13 10.09
CA SER A 56 11.20 -9.41 11.32
C SER A 56 10.52 -8.03 11.43
N LEU A 57 10.40 -7.30 10.32
CA LEU A 57 9.68 -6.01 10.26
C LEU A 57 8.18 -6.16 10.50
N LYS A 58 7.57 -7.25 9.98
CA LYS A 58 6.16 -7.57 10.22
C LYS A 58 5.92 -7.95 11.69
N GLU A 59 6.73 -8.86 12.22
CA GLU A 59 6.61 -9.34 13.61
C GLU A 59 6.82 -8.22 14.64
N SER A 60 7.74 -7.30 14.38
CA SER A 60 7.97 -6.14 15.24
C SER A 60 6.91 -5.03 15.11
N GLY A 61 6.01 -5.12 14.13
CA GLY A 61 5.04 -4.06 13.80
C GLY A 61 5.66 -2.86 13.06
N LYS A 62 6.97 -2.86 12.83
CA LYS A 62 7.67 -1.75 12.18
C LYS A 62 7.23 -1.54 10.74
N LEU A 63 6.86 -2.61 10.04
CA LEU A 63 6.31 -2.48 8.68
C LEU A 63 4.99 -1.70 8.68
N ALA A 64 4.10 -1.99 9.63
CA ALA A 64 2.83 -1.28 9.75
C ALA A 64 3.02 0.21 10.12
N GLU A 65 4.04 0.55 10.91
CA GLU A 65 4.41 1.95 11.16
C GLU A 65 4.80 2.68 9.87
N ILE A 66 5.61 2.04 9.02
CA ILE A 66 6.03 2.60 7.72
C ILE A 66 4.83 2.77 6.79
N GLU A 67 3.96 1.77 6.70
CA GLU A 67 2.73 1.84 5.90
C GLU A 67 1.82 2.98 6.37
N ASN A 68 1.71 3.19 7.68
CA ASN A 68 0.89 4.27 8.23
C ASN A 68 1.48 5.66 7.95
N GLU A 69 2.79 5.82 8.05
CA GLU A 69 3.47 7.09 7.78
C GLU A 69 3.36 7.50 6.30
N TRP A 70 3.49 6.55 5.38
CA TRP A 70 3.66 6.86 3.95
C TRP A 70 2.46 6.52 3.06
N LEU A 71 1.52 5.68 3.50
CA LEU A 71 0.36 5.25 2.71
C LEU A 71 -0.98 5.67 3.33
N SER A 72 -1.35 5.08 4.47
CA SER A 72 -2.72 5.19 5.01
C SER A 72 -3.02 6.56 5.62
N GLY A 73 -2.03 7.21 6.24
CA GLY A 73 -2.18 8.55 6.84
C GLY A 73 -2.17 9.71 5.83
N TYR A 74 -1.76 9.47 4.58
CA TYR A 74 -1.42 10.56 3.65
C TYR A 74 -2.62 11.12 2.87
N THR A 75 -3.68 10.34 2.64
CA THR A 75 -4.83 10.82 1.84
C THR A 75 -5.66 11.88 2.57
N GLY A 76 -5.75 11.79 3.91
CA GLY A 76 -6.82 12.44 4.67
C GLY A 76 -8.23 12.10 4.19
N ALA A 77 -8.38 11.07 3.36
CA ALA A 77 -9.64 10.68 2.74
C ALA A 77 -10.33 9.62 3.61
N PRO A 78 -11.65 9.73 3.82
CA PRO A 78 -12.39 8.81 4.68
C PRO A 78 -12.39 7.39 4.10
N VAL A 79 -12.37 6.40 4.99
CA VAL A 79 -12.73 5.03 4.62
C VAL A 79 -14.25 4.99 4.42
N ILE A 80 -14.69 4.46 3.29
CA ILE A 80 -16.10 4.28 2.93
C ILE A 80 -16.39 2.78 3.06
N SER A 81 -17.15 2.38 4.08
CA SER A 81 -17.70 1.02 4.20
C SER A 81 -19.23 1.04 4.06
N LEU A 82 -19.83 -0.14 3.86
CA LEU A 82 -21.28 -0.34 3.79
C LEU A 82 -21.88 -0.74 5.16
N ASP A 83 -21.10 -0.63 6.23
CA ASP A 83 -21.45 -1.02 7.59
C ASP A 83 -22.36 0.01 8.26
#